data_AF-A0A0K0D3U4-F1
#
_entry.id   AF-A0A0K0D3U4-F1
#
_cell.length_a   1.000
_cell.length_b   1.000
_cell.length_c   1.000
_cell.angle_alpha   90.00
_cell.angle_beta   90.00
_cell.angle_gamma   90.00
#
_symmetry.space_group_name_H-M   'P 1'
#
loop_
_entity.id
_entity.type
_entity.pdbx_description
1 polymer ?
#
loop_
_entity_poly.entity_id
_entity_poly.type
_entity_poly.pdbx_seq_one_letter_code
_entity_poly.pdbx_strand_id
1 'polypeptide(L)'
;MTVFTNQYHYFVALIGLFRLLCFKSALSREMFQKMSIVEGFRTNQCCDLNMHAKIICDLFDSIVSDLRQSSKIVQARCMDIGGSHVQMNEKCCGALWDQLGECLAEVITKVDCVRAKRECTKAWIMLISYVVGGMFSEHMKP
;
A
#
# COMPACT_ATOMS: atom_id res chain seq x y z
N MET A 1 -18.31 -14.13 9.04
CA MET A 1 -16.96 -13.55 9.16
C MET A 1 -17.14 -12.04 9.30
N THR A 2 -17.57 -11.62 10.49
CA THR A 2 -18.14 -10.30 10.75
C THR A 2 -17.14 -9.46 11.53
N VAL A 3 -15.91 -9.32 11.01
CA VAL A 3 -14.78 -8.68 11.73
C VAL A 3 -14.45 -7.29 11.16
N PHE A 4 -15.10 -6.86 10.07
CA PHE A 4 -14.71 -5.66 9.33
C PHE A 4 -15.68 -4.47 9.50
N THR A 5 -16.42 -4.41 10.60
CA THR A 5 -17.36 -3.30 10.87
C THR A 5 -16.69 -2.00 11.32
N ASN A 6 -15.35 -1.93 11.35
CA ASN A 6 -14.64 -0.72 11.74
C ASN A 6 -13.70 -0.20 10.64
N GLN A 7 -14.25 -0.05 9.44
CA GLN A 7 -13.60 0.48 8.23
C GLN A 7 -12.85 1.80 8.52
N TYR A 8 -13.36 2.63 9.43
CA TYR A 8 -12.72 3.86 9.89
C TYR A 8 -11.38 3.66 10.59
N HIS A 9 -11.26 2.69 11.51
CA HIS A 9 -10.01 2.43 12.23
C HIS A 9 -8.92 1.89 11.28
N TYR A 10 -9.33 1.09 10.30
CA TYR A 10 -8.43 0.52 9.30
C TYR A 10 -7.92 1.59 8.33
N PHE A 11 -8.82 2.47 7.86
CA PHE A 11 -8.46 3.60 7.01
C PHE A 11 -7.53 4.61 7.72
N VAL A 12 -7.78 4.92 8.99
CA VAL A 12 -6.89 5.78 9.79
C VAL A 12 -5.51 5.16 9.97
N ALA A 13 -5.42 3.84 10.16
CA ALA A 13 -4.15 3.13 10.21
C ALA A 13 -3.39 3.26 8.88
N LEU A 14 -4.06 3.12 7.73
CA LEU A 14 -3.46 3.29 6.40
C LEU A 14 -3.08 4.73 6.06
N ILE A 15 -3.73 5.75 6.63
CA ILE A 15 -3.19 7.13 6.55
C ILE A 15 -1.88 7.24 7.36
N GLY A 16 -1.84 6.61 8.54
CA GLY A 16 -0.63 6.51 9.37
C GLY A 16 0.53 5.81 8.65
N LEU A 17 0.24 4.83 7.80
CA LEU A 17 1.22 4.11 6.97
C LEU A 17 2.07 5.05 6.12
N PHE A 18 1.44 5.87 5.27
CA PHE A 18 2.17 6.73 4.34
C PHE A 18 2.94 7.84 5.06
N ARG A 19 2.44 8.30 6.21
CA ARG A 19 3.19 9.19 7.11
C ARG A 19 4.42 8.49 7.70
N LEU A 20 4.30 7.24 8.14
CA LEU A 20 5.41 6.43 8.63
C LEU A 20 6.45 6.16 7.55
N LEU A 21 6.01 5.88 6.32
CA LEU A 21 6.87 5.69 5.16
C LEU A 21 7.69 6.97 4.88
N CYS A 22 7.04 8.14 4.85
CA CYS A 22 7.72 9.43 4.70
C CYS A 22 8.65 9.76 5.88
N PHE A 23 8.34 9.29 7.08
CA PHE A 23 9.22 9.46 8.23
C PHE A 23 10.49 8.62 8.09
N LYS A 24 10.34 7.34 7.74
CA LYS A 24 11.45 6.38 7.59
C LYS A 24 12.28 6.57 6.32
N SER A 25 11.69 7.16 5.28
CA SER A 25 12.31 7.30 3.96
C SER A 25 12.32 8.76 3.52
N ALA A 26 13.51 9.38 3.56
CA ALA A 26 13.71 10.74 3.05
C ALA A 26 13.30 10.86 1.58
N LEU A 27 13.58 9.82 0.81
CA LEU A 27 13.20 9.74 -0.59
C LEU A 27 11.68 9.71 -0.79
N SER A 28 10.96 8.85 -0.07
CA SER A 28 9.48 8.82 -0.14
C SER A 28 8.89 10.18 0.22
N ARG A 29 9.43 10.83 1.27
CA ARG A 29 9.04 12.17 1.66
C ARG A 29 9.27 13.20 0.57
N GLU A 30 10.44 13.21 -0.05
CA GLU A 30 10.74 14.12 -1.18
C GLU A 30 9.82 13.88 -2.38
N MET A 31 9.50 12.63 -2.67
CA MET A 31 8.58 12.27 -3.76
C MET A 31 7.18 12.80 -3.51
N PHE A 32 6.61 12.55 -2.33
CA PHE A 32 5.27 13.04 -1.98
C PHE A 32 5.23 14.58 -1.89
N GLN A 33 6.32 15.23 -1.45
CA GLN A 33 6.44 16.69 -1.48
C GLN A 33 6.46 17.24 -2.91
N LYS A 34 7.29 16.65 -3.79
CA LYS A 34 7.35 17.04 -5.22
C LYS A 34 6.01 16.81 -5.91
N MET A 35 5.34 15.69 -5.64
CA MET A 35 4.02 15.39 -6.20
C MET A 35 2.95 16.37 -5.72
N SER A 36 2.92 16.70 -4.43
CA SER A 36 2.01 17.70 -3.86
C SER A 36 2.21 19.09 -4.48
N ILE A 37 3.43 19.45 -4.88
CA ILE A 37 3.75 20.73 -5.53
C ILE A 37 3.44 20.67 -7.04
N VAL A 38 3.91 19.66 -7.76
CA VAL A 38 3.90 19.59 -9.23
C VAL A 38 2.53 19.21 -9.80
N GLU A 39 1.85 18.22 -9.22
CA GLU A 39 0.52 17.77 -9.71
C GLU A 39 -0.58 18.76 -9.35
N GLY A 40 -0.43 19.48 -8.23
CA GLY A 40 -1.33 20.56 -7.84
C GLY A 40 -1.46 21.66 -8.89
N PHE A 41 -0.43 21.89 -9.71
CA PHE A 41 -0.46 22.87 -10.81
C PHE A 41 -0.89 22.29 -12.17
N ARG A 42 -0.75 20.98 -12.42
CA ARG A 42 -0.95 20.38 -13.76
C ARG A 42 -2.32 19.77 -14.00
N THR A 43 -2.93 19.13 -13.00
CA THR A 43 -4.09 18.24 -13.21
C THR A 43 -5.33 18.61 -12.40
N ASN A 44 -5.23 19.61 -11.51
CA ASN A 44 -6.25 19.94 -10.50
C ASN A 44 -6.66 18.70 -9.65
N GLN A 45 -5.82 17.67 -9.61
CA GLN A 45 -5.98 16.45 -8.83
C GLN A 45 -4.75 16.27 -7.96
N CYS A 46 -4.95 16.25 -6.64
CA CYS A 46 -3.86 16.03 -5.70
C CYS A 46 -3.73 14.52 -5.45
N CYS A 47 -2.70 13.88 -6.02
CA CYS A 47 -2.38 12.49 -5.70
C CYS A 47 -1.60 12.43 -4.37
N ASP A 48 -2.26 12.83 -3.29
CA ASP A 48 -1.65 12.98 -1.97
C ASP A 48 -1.56 11.64 -1.19
N LEU A 49 -1.04 11.71 0.03
CA LEU A 49 -0.95 10.57 0.94
C LEU A 49 -2.32 9.93 1.22
N ASN A 50 -3.41 10.71 1.21
CA ASN A 50 -4.76 10.21 1.47
C ASN A 50 -5.27 9.39 0.28
N MET A 51 -5.01 9.86 -0.95
CA MET A 51 -5.35 9.11 -2.15
C MET A 51 -4.62 7.76 -2.19
N HIS A 52 -3.32 7.75 -1.88
CA HIS A 52 -2.55 6.51 -1.81
C HIS A 52 -3.04 5.56 -0.70
N ALA A 53 -3.36 6.10 0.49
CA ALA A 53 -3.97 5.33 1.58
C ALA A 53 -5.30 4.71 1.15
N LYS A 54 -6.13 5.46 0.42
CA LYS A 54 -7.40 4.99 -0.10
C LYS A 54 -7.23 3.86 -1.13
N ILE A 55 -6.32 4.01 -2.09
CA ILE A 55 -6.05 2.96 -3.10
C ILE A 55 -5.65 1.64 -2.43
N ILE A 56 -4.76 1.69 -1.45
CA ILE A 56 -4.33 0.50 -0.70
C ILE A 56 -5.48 -0.07 0.15
N CYS A 57 -6.29 0.79 0.78
CA CYS A 57 -7.47 0.37 1.54
C CYS A 57 -8.47 -0.35 0.65
N ASP A 58 -8.83 0.25 -0.48
CA ASP A 58 -9.79 -0.31 -1.44
C ASP A 58 -9.28 -1.64 -2.01
N LEU A 59 -7.96 -1.78 -2.21
CA LEU A 59 -7.36 -3.04 -2.62
C LEU A 59 -7.53 -4.13 -1.55
N PHE A 60 -7.16 -3.86 -0.29
CA PHE A 60 -7.32 -4.84 0.77
C PHE A 60 -8.78 -5.17 1.05
N ASP A 61 -9.66 -4.17 1.09
CA ASP A 61 -11.11 -4.36 1.26
C ASP A 61 -11.67 -5.23 0.13
N SER A 62 -11.25 -5.00 -1.11
CA SER A 62 -11.65 -5.82 -2.25
C SER A 62 -11.16 -7.26 -2.13
N ILE A 63 -9.94 -7.50 -1.63
CA ILE A 63 -9.39 -8.86 -1.45
C ILE A 63 -10.14 -9.60 -0.33
N VAL A 64 -10.30 -8.94 0.81
CA VAL A 64 -10.86 -9.52 2.03
C VAL A 64 -12.37 -9.72 1.92
N SER A 65 -13.09 -8.90 1.16
CA SER A 65 -14.53 -9.05 0.91
C SER A 65 -14.86 -10.25 0.01
N ASP A 66 -13.94 -10.67 -0.86
CA ASP A 66 -14.09 -11.87 -1.69
C ASP A 66 -12.77 -12.66 -1.78
N LEU A 67 -12.49 -13.47 -0.76
CA LEU A 67 -11.30 -14.33 -0.74
C LEU A 67 -11.32 -15.44 -1.81
N ARG A 68 -12.45 -15.66 -2.49
CA ARG A 68 -12.57 -16.66 -3.57
C ARG A 68 -12.32 -16.07 -4.94
N GLN A 69 -12.16 -14.75 -5.04
CA GLN A 69 -11.85 -14.09 -6.30
C GLN A 69 -10.58 -14.67 -6.92
N SER A 70 -10.51 -14.61 -8.25
CA SER A 70 -9.32 -15.08 -8.96
C SER A 70 -8.10 -14.27 -8.54
N SER A 71 -7.01 -14.97 -8.17
CA SER A 71 -5.72 -14.34 -7.88
C SER A 71 -5.20 -13.48 -9.04
N LYS A 72 -5.59 -13.80 -10.29
CA LYS A 72 -5.26 -12.99 -11.48
C LYS A 72 -5.86 -11.59 -11.42
N ILE A 73 -7.05 -11.43 -10.85
CA ILE A 73 -7.70 -10.11 -10.71
C ILE A 73 -6.92 -9.25 -9.72
N VAL A 74 -6.52 -9.85 -8.59
CA VAL A 74 -5.72 -9.17 -7.57
C VAL A 74 -4.35 -8.79 -8.13
N GLN A 75 -3.69 -9.70 -8.86
CA GLN A 75 -2.42 -9.44 -9.51
C GLN A 75 -2.51 -8.33 -10.55
N ALA A 76 -3.55 -8.33 -11.40
CA ALA A 76 -3.76 -7.27 -12.38
C ALA A 76 -3.81 -5.89 -11.70
N ARG A 77 -4.60 -5.75 -10.63
CA ARG A 77 -4.66 -4.50 -9.86
C ARG A 77 -3.33 -4.11 -9.22
N CYS A 78 -2.59 -5.08 -8.68
CA CYS A 78 -1.26 -4.80 -8.12
C CYS A 78 -0.30 -4.30 -9.22
N MET A 79 -0.34 -4.93 -10.41
CA MET A 79 0.46 -4.51 -11.56
C MET A 79 0.06 -3.13 -12.09
N ASP A 80 -1.23 -2.78 -12.10
CA ASP A 80 -1.69 -1.43 -12.50
C ASP A 80 -1.16 -0.35 -11.55
N ILE A 81 -1.17 -0.64 -10.24
CA ILE A 81 -0.58 0.25 -9.22
C ILE A 81 0.92 0.36 -9.44
N GLY A 82 1.62 -0.75 -9.63
CA GLY A 82 3.06 -0.75 -9.92
C GLY A 82 3.41 0.00 -11.20
N GLY A 83 2.65 -0.22 -12.28
CA GLY A 83 2.84 0.44 -13.58
C GLY A 83 2.66 1.96 -13.51
N SER A 84 1.76 2.44 -12.64
CA SER A 84 1.59 3.89 -12.36
C SER A 84 2.85 4.53 -11.73
N HIS A 85 3.77 3.70 -11.24
CA HIS A 85 5.01 4.09 -10.57
C HIS A 85 6.27 3.73 -11.39
N VAL A 86 6.13 3.32 -12.66
CA VAL A 86 7.27 2.92 -13.52
C VAL A 86 8.27 4.04 -13.77
N GLN A 87 7.84 5.30 -13.67
CA GLN A 87 8.70 6.48 -13.83
C GLN A 87 9.44 6.86 -12.53
N MET A 88 9.24 6.11 -11.44
CA MET A 88 10.09 6.24 -10.25
C MET A 88 11.53 5.89 -10.61
N ASN A 89 12.49 6.66 -10.10
CA ASN A 89 13.91 6.46 -10.35
C ASN A 89 14.30 4.98 -10.15
N GLU A 90 14.93 4.37 -11.17
CA GLU A 90 15.31 2.95 -11.20
C GLU A 90 16.13 2.53 -9.98
N LYS A 91 16.96 3.45 -9.44
CA LYS A 91 17.78 3.20 -8.23
C LYS A 91 16.97 3.04 -6.95
N CYS A 92 15.68 3.35 -6.99
CA CYS A 92 14.82 3.51 -5.84
C CYS A 92 13.67 2.50 -5.79
N CYS A 93 13.42 1.78 -6.89
CA CYS A 93 12.17 1.08 -7.06
C CYS A 93 12.03 -0.07 -6.04
N GLY A 94 12.98 -1.01 -6.00
CA GLY A 94 12.91 -2.16 -5.07
C GLY A 94 12.87 -1.75 -3.58
N ALA A 95 13.80 -0.90 -3.15
CA ALA A 95 13.91 -0.52 -1.74
C ALA A 95 12.69 0.23 -1.19
N LEU A 96 11.98 1.00 -2.03
CA LEU A 96 10.76 1.70 -1.61
C LEU A 96 9.57 0.74 -1.46
N TRP A 97 9.45 -0.27 -2.33
CA TRP A 97 8.43 -1.31 -2.19
C TRP A 97 8.67 -2.17 -0.94
N ASP A 98 9.92 -2.52 -0.66
CA ASP A 98 10.29 -3.24 0.57
C ASP A 98 9.91 -2.43 1.82
N GLN A 99 10.28 -1.14 1.86
CA GLN A 99 9.93 -0.23 2.96
C GLN A 99 8.41 -0.05 3.10
N LEU A 100 7.66 -0.02 1.99
CA LEU A 100 6.20 0.00 2.03
C LEU A 100 5.65 -1.28 2.69
N GLY A 101 6.17 -2.45 2.30
CA GLY A 101 5.79 -3.73 2.90
C GLY A 101 6.09 -3.81 4.40
N GLU A 102 7.27 -3.34 4.82
CA GLU A 102 7.63 -3.25 6.24
C GLU A 102 6.71 -2.32 7.02
N CYS A 103 6.41 -1.12 6.49
CA CYS A 103 5.51 -0.18 7.14
C CYS A 103 4.07 -0.73 7.21
N LEU A 104 3.61 -1.43 6.16
CA LEU A 104 2.31 -2.10 6.12
C LEU A 104 2.21 -3.16 7.20
N ALA A 105 3.23 -4.04 7.29
CA ALA A 105 3.28 -5.05 8.32
C ALA A 105 3.30 -4.42 9.71
N GLU A 106 4.10 -3.38 9.94
CA GLU A 106 4.18 -2.70 11.23
C GLU A 106 2.84 -2.11 11.67
N VAL A 107 2.14 -1.43 10.77
CA VAL A 107 0.87 -0.77 11.08
C VAL A 107 -0.26 -1.78 11.26
N ILE A 108 -0.44 -2.71 10.31
CA ILE A 108 -1.56 -3.66 10.32
C ILE A 108 -1.44 -4.65 11.48
N THR A 109 -0.23 -5.11 11.80
CA THR A 109 -0.04 -6.07 12.89
C THR A 109 -0.18 -5.45 14.28
N LYS A 110 -0.27 -4.11 14.41
CA LYS A 110 -0.61 -3.41 15.65
C LYS A 110 -2.11 -3.23 15.85
N VAL A 111 -2.94 -3.47 14.83
CA VAL A 111 -4.40 -3.36 14.95
C VAL A 111 -4.94 -4.45 15.89
N ASP A 112 -5.79 -4.07 16.85
CA ASP A 112 -6.27 -4.95 17.92
C ASP A 112 -6.82 -6.30 17.44
N CYS A 113 -7.72 -6.27 16.45
CA CYS A 113 -8.33 -7.48 15.92
C CYS A 113 -7.34 -8.38 15.16
N VAL A 114 -6.26 -7.80 14.62
CA VAL A 114 -5.19 -8.54 13.94
C VAL A 114 -4.24 -9.15 14.97
N ARG A 115 -3.71 -8.33 15.88
CA ARG A 115 -2.72 -8.74 16.89
C ARG A 115 -3.27 -9.73 17.90
N ALA A 116 -4.59 -9.73 18.13
CA ALA A 116 -5.24 -10.64 19.07
C ALA A 116 -5.07 -12.12 18.70
N LYS A 117 -4.75 -12.45 17.43
CA LYS A 117 -4.63 -13.83 16.96
C LYS A 117 -3.37 -13.99 16.11
N ARG A 118 -2.46 -14.88 16.56
CA ARG A 118 -1.21 -15.20 15.84
C ARG A 118 -1.43 -15.55 14.37
N GLU A 119 -2.44 -16.36 14.07
CA GLU A 119 -2.75 -16.77 12.70
C GLU A 119 -3.30 -15.61 11.84
N CYS A 120 -4.01 -14.65 12.45
CA CYS A 120 -4.41 -13.43 11.74
C CYS A 120 -3.20 -12.58 11.39
N THR A 121 -2.25 -12.38 12.32
CA THR A 121 -0.99 -11.68 12.04
C THR A 121 -0.24 -12.32 10.88
N LYS A 122 -0.08 -13.66 10.88
CA LYS A 122 0.58 -14.39 9.78
C LYS A 122 -0.14 -14.22 8.45
N ALA A 123 -1.47 -14.36 8.44
CA ALA A 123 -2.28 -14.19 7.24
C ALA A 123 -2.11 -12.79 6.64
N TRP A 124 -2.10 -11.76 7.49
CA TRP A 124 -1.86 -10.38 7.05
C TRP A 124 -0.45 -10.17 6.50
N ILE A 125 0.58 -10.70 7.16
CA ILE A 125 1.96 -10.62 6.64
C ILE A 125 2.05 -11.28 5.26
N MET A 126 1.48 -12.48 5.08
CA MET A 126 1.48 -13.16 3.79
C MET A 126 0.73 -12.37 2.72
N LEU A 127 -0.44 -11.80 3.06
CA LEU A 127 -1.22 -10.99 2.14
C LEU A 127 -0.48 -9.71 1.73
N ILE A 128 0.17 -9.03 2.68
CA ILE A 128 1.00 -7.85 2.42
C ILE A 128 2.15 -8.21 1.47
N SER A 129 2.88 -9.29 1.76
CA SER A 129 3.97 -9.77 0.89
C SER A 129 3.47 -10.09 -0.51
N TYR A 130 2.30 -10.71 -0.63
CA TYR A 130 1.68 -11.02 -1.92
C TYR A 130 1.31 -9.75 -2.71
N VAL A 131 0.68 -8.78 -2.06
CA VAL A 131 0.25 -7.51 -2.68
C VAL A 131 1.45 -6.66 -3.09
N VAL A 132 2.40 -6.43 -2.18
CA VAL A 132 3.59 -5.63 -2.46
C VAL A 132 4.48 -6.30 -3.50
N GLY A 133 4.64 -7.62 -3.42
CA GLY A 133 5.34 -8.39 -4.44
C GLY A 133 4.67 -8.32 -5.82
N GLY A 134 3.33 -8.23 -5.87
CA GLY A 134 2.59 -8.03 -7.12
C GLY A 134 2.74 -6.62 -7.70
N MET A 135 2.91 -5.60 -6.86
CA MET A 135 3.20 -4.22 -7.28
C MET A 135 4.62 -4.09 -7.82
N PHE A 136 5.56 -4.80 -7.20
CA PHE A 136 6.93 -4.93 -7.67
C PHE A 136 7.04 -5.96 -8.80
N SER A 137 6.58 -5.59 -10.00
CA SER A 137 6.67 -6.46 -11.18
C SER A 137 8.07 -6.44 -11.83
N GLU A 138 8.50 -7.57 -12.39
CA GLU A 138 9.78 -7.73 -13.12
C GLU A 138 9.96 -6.76 -14.30
N HIS A 139 8.91 -6.09 -14.76
CA HIS A 139 8.96 -5.02 -15.77
C HIS A 139 9.62 -3.73 -15.26
N MET A 140 9.96 -3.65 -13.97
CA MET A 140 10.74 -2.55 -13.39
C MET A 140 12.25 -2.87 -13.28
N LYS A 141 12.72 -3.94 -13.92
CA LYS A 141 14.15 -4.12 -14.19
C LYS A 141 14.52 -3.25 -15.41
N PRO A 142 15.62 -2.47 -15.34
CA PRO A 142 16.08 -1.63 -16.44
C PRO A 142 16.38 -2.44 -17.71
#